data_AF-A0A9X3PJZ4-F1
#
_entry.id   AF-A0A9X3PJZ4-F1
#
_cell.length_a   1.000
_cell.length_b   1.000
_cell.length_c   1.000
_cell.angle_alpha   90.00
_cell.angle_beta   90.00
_cell.angle_gamma   90.00
#
_symmetry.space_group_name_H-M   'P 1'
#
loop_
_entity.id
_entity.type
_entity.pdbx_description
1 polymer ?
#
loop_
_entity_poly.entity_id
_entity_poly.type
_entity_poly.pdbx_seq_one_letter_code
_entity_poly.pdbx_strand_id
1 'polypeptide(L)'
;MAKKKKRAPETMDFLVLARTESGPYPHPVEVALHPDGANSIAAFSIGPHAANAGGLVHLSALIDPSKGELNPQFTTEFDAADLHWLVPFLVRLQAGEDVTKTIVAAYRERHGSPPETMALARMRS
;
A
#
# COMPACT_ATOMS: atom_id res chain seq x y z
N MET A 1 37.22 -17.60 -16.02
CA MET A 1 35.76 -17.48 -16.23
C MET A 1 35.11 -16.97 -14.95
N ALA A 2 34.71 -15.70 -14.89
CA ALA A 2 34.07 -15.13 -13.70
C ALA A 2 32.61 -15.60 -13.61
N LYS A 3 32.26 -16.30 -12.52
CA LYS A 3 30.87 -16.67 -12.21
C LYS A 3 30.05 -15.38 -12.07
N LYS A 4 29.16 -15.11 -13.02
CA LYS A 4 28.12 -14.07 -12.88
C LYS A 4 27.27 -14.41 -11.65
N LYS A 5 27.53 -13.74 -10.51
CA LYS A 5 26.59 -13.72 -9.38
C LYS A 5 25.28 -13.15 -9.92
N LYS A 6 24.25 -13.99 -10.07
CA LYS A 6 22.88 -13.52 -10.30
C LYS A 6 22.57 -12.60 -9.12
N ARG A 7 22.48 -11.28 -9.36
CA ARG A 7 21.99 -10.34 -8.35
C ARG A 7 20.60 -10.83 -7.96
N ALA A 8 20.35 -10.99 -6.66
CA ALA A 8 19.01 -11.29 -6.16
C ALA A 8 18.04 -10.21 -6.71
N PRO A 9 16.78 -10.58 -7.02
CA PRO A 9 15.78 -9.58 -7.36
C PRO A 9 15.72 -8.54 -6.25
N GLU A 10 15.69 -7.25 -6.61
CA GLU A 10 15.41 -6.19 -5.62
C GLU A 10 14.01 -6.46 -5.06
N THR A 11 13.92 -6.70 -3.75
CA THR A 11 12.65 -6.84 -3.04
C THR A 11 12.24 -5.49 -2.47
N MET A 12 10.95 -5.18 -2.54
CA MET A 12 10.34 -4.02 -1.92
C MET A 12 9.53 -4.50 -0.71
N ASP A 13 9.78 -3.87 0.44
CA ASP A 13 9.06 -4.19 1.67
C ASP A 13 7.77 -3.36 1.74
N PHE A 14 6.64 -4.05 1.85
CA PHE A 14 5.32 -3.45 1.96
C PHE A 14 4.76 -3.66 3.37
N LEU A 15 4.25 -2.59 3.97
CA LEU A 15 3.48 -2.62 5.20
C LEU A 15 2.04 -3.00 4.86
N VAL A 16 1.53 -4.12 5.37
CA VAL A 16 0.13 -4.52 5.17
C VAL A 16 -0.75 -3.69 6.11
N LEU A 17 -1.57 -2.81 5.54
CA LEU A 17 -2.37 -1.82 6.27
C LEU A 17 -3.85 -2.19 6.39
N ALA A 18 -4.33 -3.06 5.50
CA ALA A 18 -5.64 -3.68 5.64
C ALA A 18 -5.64 -5.07 5.02
N ARG A 19 -6.38 -5.97 5.66
CA ARG A 19 -6.86 -7.24 5.10
C ARG A 19 -8.30 -7.39 5.54
N THR A 20 -9.23 -7.25 4.61
CA THR A 20 -10.64 -7.49 4.91
C THR A 20 -10.97 -8.95 4.66
N GLU A 21 -11.76 -9.54 5.56
CA GLU A 21 -12.41 -10.81 5.29
C GLU A 21 -13.51 -10.64 4.23
N SER A 22 -13.98 -11.74 3.67
CA SER A 22 -15.16 -11.72 2.81
C SER A 22 -16.35 -11.12 3.58
N GLY A 23 -16.81 -9.93 3.15
CA GLY A 23 -17.83 -9.14 3.85
C GLY A 23 -18.96 -8.67 2.93
N PRO A 24 -19.69 -7.60 3.29
CA PRO A 24 -20.74 -6.99 2.45
C PRO A 24 -20.22 -6.48 1.10
N TYR A 25 -18.91 -6.17 1.03
CA TYR A 25 -18.20 -5.97 -0.23
C TYR A 25 -17.83 -7.35 -0.79
N PRO A 26 -18.15 -7.66 -2.07
CA PRO A 26 -18.12 -9.03 -2.58
C PRO A 26 -16.73 -9.66 -2.66
N HIS A 27 -15.68 -8.88 -2.42
CA HIS A 27 -14.29 -9.25 -2.64
C HIS A 27 -13.43 -8.82 -1.44
N PRO A 28 -12.64 -9.73 -0.84
CA PRO A 28 -11.67 -9.34 0.17
C PRO A 28 -10.67 -8.35 -0.42
N VAL A 29 -10.27 -7.37 0.37
CA VAL A 29 -9.35 -6.29 -0.01
C VAL A 29 -8.12 -6.38 0.87
N GLU A 30 -6.96 -6.52 0.24
CA GLU A 30 -5.68 -6.29 0.87
C GLU A 30 -5.08 -4.99 0.32
N VAL A 31 -4.68 -4.11 1.22
CA VAL A 31 -3.93 -2.91 0.88
C VAL A 31 -2.64 -2.91 1.65
N ALA A 32 -1.53 -2.80 0.93
CA ALA A 32 -0.21 -2.66 1.51
C ALA A 32 0.52 -1.44 0.94
N LEU A 33 1.44 -0.86 1.70
CA LEU A 33 2.17 0.35 1.33
C LEU A 33 3.67 0.11 1.40
N HIS A 34 4.37 0.38 0.30
CA HIS A 34 5.81 0.56 0.29
C HIS A 34 6.13 2.05 0.47
N PRO A 35 6.59 2.48 1.66
CA PRO A 35 6.95 3.87 1.90
C PRO A 35 8.32 4.18 1.27
N ASP A 36 8.33 5.10 0.30
CA ASP A 36 9.52 5.63 -0.38
C ASP A 36 9.33 7.13 -0.70
N GLY A 37 8.78 7.87 0.26
CA GLY A 37 8.41 9.28 0.08
C GLY A 37 7.48 9.49 -1.11
N ALA A 38 7.81 10.42 -2.01
CA ALA A 38 6.99 10.72 -3.19
C ALA A 38 6.88 9.54 -4.18
N ASN A 39 7.80 8.57 -4.11
CA ASN A 39 7.79 7.36 -4.94
C ASN A 39 7.05 6.19 -4.29
N SER A 40 6.41 6.42 -3.14
CA SER A 40 5.68 5.38 -2.42
C SER A 40 4.66 4.67 -3.33
N ILE A 41 4.50 3.37 -3.10
CA ILE A 41 3.64 2.50 -3.91
C ILE A 41 2.65 1.81 -2.99
N ALA A 42 1.37 1.90 -3.31
CA ALA A 42 0.34 1.09 -2.69
C ALA A 42 0.10 -0.18 -3.53
N ALA A 43 0.14 -1.35 -2.90
CA ALA A 43 -0.30 -2.60 -3.49
C ALA A 43 -1.76 -2.84 -3.11
N PHE A 44 -2.62 -3.06 -4.10
CA PHE A 44 -4.00 -3.47 -3.90
C PHE A 44 -4.19 -4.88 -4.42
N SER A 45 -4.90 -5.71 -3.65
CA SER A 45 -5.40 -7.01 -4.09
C SER A 45 -6.88 -7.09 -3.72
N ILE A 46 -7.75 -7.10 -4.73
CA ILE A 46 -9.21 -7.16 -4.57
C ILE A 46 -9.69 -8.50 -5.13
N GLY A 47 -10.31 -9.30 -4.27
CA GLY A 47 -10.90 -10.59 -4.65
C GLY A 47 -10.09 -11.79 -4.15
N PRO A 48 -10.64 -13.00 -4.34
CA PRO A 48 -9.92 -14.24 -4.06
C PRO A 48 -8.76 -14.39 -5.06
N HIS A 49 -7.64 -14.99 -4.62
CA HIS A 49 -6.41 -15.14 -5.40
C HIS A 49 -6.58 -15.62 -6.86
N ALA A 50 -7.63 -16.37 -7.17
CA ALA A 50 -7.93 -16.85 -8.53
C ALA A 50 -8.46 -15.78 -9.49
N ALA A 51 -8.98 -14.65 -9.00
CA ALA A 51 -9.59 -13.57 -9.78
C ALA A 51 -9.05 -12.17 -9.41
N ASN A 52 -7.97 -12.11 -8.62
CA ASN A 52 -7.37 -10.87 -8.09
C ASN A 52 -7.39 -9.73 -9.11
N ALA A 53 -8.26 -8.75 -8.90
CA ALA A 53 -8.19 -7.45 -9.52
C ALA A 53 -7.32 -6.57 -8.61
N GLY A 54 -6.19 -6.10 -9.11
CA GLY A 54 -5.23 -5.43 -8.24
C GLY A 54 -3.94 -5.11 -8.95
N GLY A 55 -3.07 -4.37 -8.26
CA GLY A 55 -1.81 -3.94 -8.82
C GLY A 55 -1.05 -3.00 -7.91
N LEU A 56 0.09 -2.56 -8.42
CA LEU A 56 0.92 -1.56 -7.80
C LEU A 56 0.48 -0.18 -8.31
N VAL A 57 0.09 0.69 -7.39
CA VAL A 57 -0.42 2.03 -7.64
C VAL A 57 0.55 3.03 -7.03
N HIS A 58 1.09 3.92 -7.85
CA HIS A 58 1.90 5.02 -7.35
C HIS A 58 1.04 5.99 -6.53
N LEU A 59 1.63 6.58 -5.48
CA LEU A 59 0.91 7.53 -4.64
C LEU A 59 0.33 8.72 -5.43
N SER A 60 0.98 9.12 -6.53
CA SER A 60 0.52 10.17 -7.44
C SER A 60 -0.80 9.85 -8.17
N ALA A 61 -1.15 8.58 -8.31
CA ALA A 61 -2.44 8.16 -8.84
C ALA A 61 -3.49 7.99 -7.73
N LEU A 62 -3.04 7.68 -6.51
CA LEU A 62 -3.88 7.43 -5.34
C LEU A 62 -4.37 8.73 -4.69
N ILE A 63 -3.52 9.76 -4.66
CA ILE A 63 -3.81 11.07 -4.08
C ILE A 63 -3.79 12.12 -5.20
N ASP A 64 -4.89 12.87 -5.34
CA ASP A 64 -4.95 14.03 -6.24
C ASP A 64 -3.98 15.10 -5.71
N PRO A 65 -2.86 15.38 -6.41
CA PRO A 65 -1.84 16.31 -5.94
C PRO A 65 -2.33 17.76 -5.90
N SER A 66 -3.40 18.08 -6.64
CA SER A 66 -3.96 19.44 -6.68
C SER A 66 -4.88 19.72 -5.49
N LYS A 67 -5.44 18.66 -4.90
CA LYS A 67 -6.42 18.75 -3.80
C LYS A 67 -5.90 18.20 -2.48
N GLY A 68 -4.88 17.35 -2.51
CA GLY A 68 -4.42 16.63 -1.32
C GLY A 68 -5.48 15.65 -0.80
N GLU A 69 -6.28 15.10 -1.71
CA GLU A 69 -7.41 14.22 -1.39
C GLU A 69 -7.25 12.86 -2.05
N LEU A 70 -7.88 11.83 -1.49
CA LEU A 70 -7.97 10.52 -2.12
C LEU A 70 -8.62 10.66 -3.51
N ASN A 71 -8.02 10.04 -4.52
CA ASN A 71 -8.63 9.96 -5.84
C ASN A 71 -9.96 9.18 -5.73
N PRO A 72 -11.10 9.75 -6.20
CA PRO A 72 -12.41 9.15 -6.06
C PRO A 72 -12.51 7.68 -6.51
N GLN A 73 -11.68 7.26 -7.47
CA GLN A 73 -11.61 5.88 -7.96
C GLN A 73 -11.28 4.86 -6.87
N PHE A 74 -10.61 5.25 -5.78
CA PHE A 74 -10.20 4.36 -4.70
C PHE A 74 -11.06 4.50 -3.43
N THR A 75 -12.10 5.35 -3.46
CA THR A 75 -12.93 5.64 -2.28
C THR A 75 -13.59 4.37 -1.76
N THR A 76 -14.13 3.55 -2.66
CA THR A 76 -14.86 2.33 -2.30
C THR A 76 -13.95 1.31 -1.60
N GLU A 77 -12.73 1.12 -2.10
CA GLU A 77 -11.74 0.23 -1.48
C GLU A 77 -11.28 0.77 -0.13
N PHE A 78 -11.10 2.09 0.00
CA PHE A 78 -10.74 2.73 1.26
C PHE A 78 -11.86 2.65 2.30
N ASP A 79 -13.12 2.81 1.88
CA ASP A 79 -14.30 2.62 2.71
C ASP A 79 -14.38 1.16 3.19
N ALA A 80 -14.25 0.22 2.26
CA ALA A 80 -14.35 -1.21 2.56
C ALA A 80 -13.24 -1.68 3.52
N ALA A 81 -12.05 -1.09 3.41
CA ALA A 81 -10.88 -1.44 4.20
C ALA A 81 -10.68 -0.57 5.47
N ASP A 82 -11.58 0.38 5.74
CA ASP A 82 -11.46 1.37 6.83
C ASP A 82 -10.09 2.08 6.83
N LEU A 83 -9.67 2.58 5.66
CA LEU A 83 -8.34 3.17 5.44
C LEU A 83 -8.32 4.69 5.40
N HIS A 84 -9.44 5.38 5.63
CA HIS A 84 -9.49 6.84 5.57
C HIS A 84 -8.55 7.54 6.56
N TRP A 85 -8.25 6.89 7.67
CA TRP A 85 -7.25 7.38 8.62
C TRP A 85 -5.84 7.50 8.02
N LEU A 86 -5.54 6.74 6.96
CA LEU A 86 -4.24 6.71 6.30
C LEU A 86 -4.03 7.91 5.38
N VAL A 87 -5.12 8.46 4.81
CA VAL A 87 -5.08 9.51 3.77
C VAL A 87 -4.19 10.70 4.15
N PRO A 88 -4.27 11.28 5.36
CA PRO A 88 -3.40 12.39 5.74
C PRO A 88 -1.90 12.03 5.70
N PHE A 89 -1.55 10.78 5.98
CA PHE A 89 -0.16 10.33 5.91
C PHE A 89 0.30 10.09 4.48
N LEU A 90 -0.60 9.63 3.60
CA LEU A 90 -0.30 9.48 2.16
C LEU A 90 -0.02 10.84 1.53
N VAL A 91 -0.81 11.86 1.85
CA VAL A 91 -0.55 13.23 1.37
C VAL A 91 0.85 13.71 1.78
N ARG A 92 1.24 13.45 3.04
CA ARG A 92 2.58 13.81 3.56
C ARG A 92 3.70 13.01 2.88
N LEU A 93 3.51 11.70 2.67
CA LEU A 93 4.44 10.88 1.89
C LEU A 93 4.59 11.42 0.46
N GLN A 94 3.49 11.80 -0.20
CA GLN A 94 3.50 12.37 -1.54
C GLN A 94 4.32 13.66 -1.60
N ALA A 95 4.23 14.49 -0.55
CA ALA A 95 5.02 15.70 -0.39
C ALA A 95 6.51 15.42 -0.09
N GLY A 96 6.90 14.16 0.06
CA GLY A 96 8.27 13.72 0.32
C GLY A 96 8.64 13.64 1.80
N GLU A 97 7.68 13.75 2.72
CA GLU A 97 7.94 13.57 4.15
C GLU A 97 8.12 12.09 4.50
N ASP A 98 9.11 11.78 5.35
CA ASP A 98 9.23 10.44 5.96
C ASP A 98 8.33 10.34 7.19
N VAL A 99 7.10 9.89 6.96
CA VAL A 99 6.09 9.64 8.01
C VAL A 99 5.90 8.15 8.31
N THR A 100 6.83 7.30 7.86
CA THR A 100 6.71 5.83 7.95
C THR A 100 6.49 5.36 9.38
N LYS A 101 7.31 5.86 10.33
CA LYS A 101 7.17 5.52 11.76
C LYS A 101 5.84 5.98 12.34
N THR A 102 5.32 7.11 11.87
CA THR A 102 4.04 7.66 12.31
C THR A 102 2.88 6.79 11.81
N ILE A 103 2.94 6.31 10.56
CA ILE A 103 1.97 5.35 10.01
C ILE A 103 1.95 4.07 10.85
N VAL A 104 3.14 3.51 11.14
CA VAL A 104 3.26 2.29 11.97
C VAL A 104 2.69 2.51 13.38
N ALA A 105 2.96 3.67 13.99
CA ALA A 105 2.41 4.02 15.30
C ALA A 105 0.89 4.15 15.28
N ALA A 106 0.33 4.87 14.30
CA ALA A 106 -1.11 5.03 14.13
C ALA A 106 -1.82 3.70 13.83
N TYR A 107 -1.21 2.83 13.02
CA TYR A 107 -1.69 1.47 12.80
C TYR A 107 -1.73 0.69 14.11
N ARG A 108 -0.64 0.71 14.88
CA ARG A 108 -0.55 -0.03 16.15
C ARG A 108 -1.57 0.47 17.18
N GLU A 109 -1.83 1.76 17.22
CA GLU A 109 -2.87 2.32 18.10
C GLU A 109 -4.27 1.79 17.75
N ARG A 110 -4.56 1.57 16.47
CA ARG A 110 -5.85 1.05 16.00
C ARG A 110 -5.99 -0.46 16.13
N HIS A 111 -4.93 -1.21 15.81
CA HIS A 111 -5.00 -2.66 15.67
C HIS A 111 -4.34 -3.42 16.84
N GLY A 112 -3.67 -2.73 17.76
CA GLY A 112 -2.98 -3.31 18.91
C GLY A 112 -1.62 -3.96 18.58
N SER A 113 -1.34 -4.25 17.31
CA SER A 113 -0.09 -4.82 16.81
C SER A 113 0.51 -3.95 15.69
N PRO A 114 1.84 -4.02 15.45
CA PRO A 114 2.42 -3.41 14.25
C PRO A 114 1.90 -4.09 12.97
N PRO A 115 1.94 -3.39 11.83
CA PRO A 115 1.55 -3.98 10.55
C PRO A 115 2.53 -5.09 10.16
N GLU A 116 2.02 -6.12 9.48
CA GLU A 116 2.87 -7.14 8.87
C GLU A 116 3.71 -6.52 7.74
N THR A 117 4.87 -7.11 7.47
CA THR A 117 5.73 -6.73 6.34
C THR A 117 5.74 -7.84 5.31
N MET A 118 5.42 -7.51 4.06
CA MET A 118 5.46 -8.42 2.93
C MET A 118 6.52 -7.96 1.92
N ALA A 119 7.47 -8.84 1.60
CA ALA A 119 8.46 -8.58 0.56
C ALA A 119 7.89 -8.96 -0.82
N LEU A 120 7.71 -7.98 -1.70
CA LEU A 120 7.33 -8.22 -3.11
C LEU A 120 8.55 -8.03 -4.02
N ALA A 121 8.72 -8.92 -4.99
CA ALA A 121 9.78 -8.76 -5.99
C ALA A 121 9.49 -7.55 -6.87
N ARG A 122 10.46 -6.66 -7.02
CA ARG A 122 10.37 -5.52 -7.94
C ARG A 122 10.33 -6.06 -9.37
N MET A 123 9.16 -6.04 -10.01
CA MET A 123 9.07 -6.31 -11.45
C MET A 123 9.82 -5.20 -12.18
N ARG A 124 10.92 -5.57 -12.84
CA ARG A 124 11.65 -4.68 -13.75
C ARG A 124 10.75 -4.44 -14.98
N SER A 125 10.20 -3.24 -15.09
CA SER A 125 9.66 -2.69 -16.34
C SER A 125 10.76 -2.50 -17.36
#